data_AF-A0A1F3TDJ0-F1
#
_entry.id   AF-A0A1F3TDJ0-F1
#
_cell.length_a   1.000
_cell.length_b   1.000
_cell.length_c   1.000
_cell.angle_alpha   90.00
_cell.angle_beta   90.00
_cell.angle_gamma   90.00
#
_symmetry.space_group_name_H-M   'P 1'
#
loop_
_entity.id
_entity.type
_entity.pdbx_description
1 polymer ?
#
loop_
_entity_poly.entity_id
_entity_poly.type
_entity_poly.pdbx_seq_one_letter_code
_entity_poly.pdbx_strand_id
1 'polypeptide(L)'
;MIFINKIFLSIFMLGLLLLGCSSATKNQINQNQFFIREGSYQNTKWSDNLVFKRTSWFQEISMLFDVLSSEINSSSPFFEWFSTFEKSEIQKCEHFVLILSYHLADTRLSDGMFVRELKKSGYQVIEIPHFKDNLKLHPDYLNELLEHYKIRGACRKTSSDQSSLIISFPGYTPVNII
;
A
#
# COMPACT_ATOMS: atom_id res chain seq x y z
N MET A 1 -58.84 -6.87 21.33
CA MET A 1 -57.90 -5.75 21.54
C MET A 1 -56.48 -6.25 21.87
N ILE A 2 -55.89 -7.12 21.03
CA ILE A 2 -54.58 -7.79 21.29
C ILE A 2 -53.61 -7.65 20.09
N PHE A 3 -54.10 -7.36 18.89
CA PHE A 3 -53.28 -7.28 17.66
C PHE A 3 -52.37 -6.05 17.56
N ILE A 4 -52.71 -4.94 18.24
CA ILE A 4 -51.92 -3.69 18.23
C ILE A 4 -50.53 -3.90 18.86
N ASN A 5 -50.41 -4.85 19.80
CA ASN A 5 -49.19 -5.05 20.58
C ASN A 5 -48.06 -5.72 19.77
N LYS A 6 -48.39 -6.59 18.78
CA LYS A 6 -47.39 -7.28 17.95
C LYS A 6 -46.82 -6.39 16.85
N ILE A 7 -47.65 -5.55 16.23
CA ILE A 7 -47.20 -4.60 15.19
C ILE A 7 -46.31 -3.54 15.82
N PHE A 8 -46.69 -3.01 16.99
CA PHE A 8 -45.89 -2.01 17.70
C PHE A 8 -44.52 -2.57 18.14
N LEU A 9 -44.49 -3.81 18.65
CA LEU A 9 -43.24 -4.49 19.00
C LEU A 9 -42.36 -4.74 17.76
N SER A 10 -42.95 -5.08 16.62
CA SER A 10 -42.20 -5.31 15.37
C SER A 10 -41.64 -4.00 14.78
N ILE A 11 -42.38 -2.89 14.88
CA ILE A 11 -41.90 -1.55 14.47
C ILE A 11 -40.79 -1.07 15.42
N PHE A 12 -40.92 -1.34 16.72
CA PHE A 12 -39.89 -1.01 17.71
C PHE A 12 -38.59 -1.82 17.50
N MET A 13 -38.72 -3.12 17.20
CA MET A 13 -37.58 -3.98 16.80
C MET A 13 -36.93 -3.52 15.49
N LEU A 14 -37.73 -3.11 14.49
CA LEU A 14 -37.23 -2.57 13.23
C LEU A 14 -36.52 -1.21 13.43
N GLY A 15 -37.01 -0.38 14.36
CA GLY A 15 -36.38 0.89 14.74
C GLY A 15 -35.02 0.71 15.42
N LEU A 16 -34.86 -0.31 16.26
CA LEU A 16 -33.59 -0.62 16.93
C LEU A 16 -32.51 -1.12 15.95
N LEU A 17 -32.90 -1.78 14.85
CA LEU A 17 -31.97 -2.22 13.80
C LEU A 17 -31.43 -1.06 12.95
N LEU A 18 -32.12 0.08 12.90
CA LEU A 18 -31.71 1.26 12.11
C LEU A 18 -30.78 2.22 12.87
N LEU A 19 -30.65 2.09 14.20
CA LEU A 19 -29.77 2.96 15.02
C LEU A 19 -28.33 2.43 15.14
N GLY A 20 -28.02 1.26 14.57
CA GLY A 20 -26.76 0.55 14.79
C GLY A 20 -25.55 0.99 13.95
N CYS A 21 -25.66 1.98 13.06
CA CYS A 21 -24.62 2.25 12.05
C CYS A 21 -24.17 3.71 12.00
N SER A 22 -23.48 4.23 13.01
CA SER A 22 -22.44 5.26 12.75
C SER A 22 -21.43 5.39 13.89
N SER A 23 -20.43 4.52 13.89
CA SER A 23 -19.14 4.84 14.50
C SER A 23 -18.02 4.39 13.57
N ALA A 24 -18.08 4.86 12.33
CA ALA A 24 -16.86 4.94 11.54
C ALA A 24 -15.98 5.98 12.24
N THR A 25 -14.91 5.52 12.88
CA THR A 25 -13.86 6.41 13.40
C THR A 25 -13.45 7.36 12.28
N LYS A 26 -13.34 8.66 12.57
CA LYS A 26 -13.05 9.68 11.56
C LYS A 26 -11.81 9.36 10.72
N ASN A 27 -10.83 8.70 11.31
CA ASN A 27 -9.61 8.22 10.66
C ASN A 27 -9.53 6.69 10.77
N GLN A 28 -9.21 6.02 9.66
CA GLN A 28 -9.13 4.56 9.57
C GLN A 28 -7.90 4.12 8.77
N ILE A 29 -7.35 2.96 9.11
CA ILE A 29 -6.29 2.30 8.34
C ILE A 29 -6.83 0.94 7.89
N ASN A 30 -6.65 0.61 6.62
CA ASN A 30 -6.94 -0.70 6.08
C ASN A 30 -5.65 -1.38 5.63
N GLN A 31 -5.51 -2.68 5.89
CA GLN A 31 -4.38 -3.49 5.44
C GLN A 31 -4.86 -4.75 4.74
N ASN A 32 -4.36 -4.98 3.53
CA ASN A 32 -4.64 -6.18 2.75
C ASN A 32 -3.44 -6.52 1.84
N GLN A 33 -3.62 -7.51 0.97
CA GLN A 33 -2.62 -7.86 -0.03
C GLN A 33 -3.07 -7.38 -1.42
N PHE A 34 -2.10 -6.99 -2.22
CA PHE A 34 -2.26 -6.65 -3.62
C PHE A 34 -1.28 -7.48 -4.46
N PHE A 35 -1.69 -7.86 -5.66
CA PHE A 35 -0.94 -8.77 -6.51
C PHE A 35 -0.77 -8.18 -7.90
N ILE A 36 0.46 -8.19 -8.40
CA ILE A 36 0.72 -8.10 -9.84
C ILE A 36 0.97 -9.53 -10.32
N ARG A 37 0.12 -9.98 -11.23
CA ARG A 37 0.08 -11.39 -11.62
C ARG A 37 0.98 -11.65 -12.81
N GLU A 38 1.76 -12.70 -12.70
CA GLU A 38 2.66 -13.16 -13.76
C GLU A 38 3.63 -12.05 -14.20
N GLY A 39 4.49 -12.35 -15.16
CA GLY A 39 5.32 -11.32 -15.74
C GLY A 39 6.13 -11.83 -16.91
N SER A 40 6.73 -10.87 -17.61
CA SER A 40 7.66 -11.18 -18.69
C SER A 40 8.74 -10.13 -18.76
N TYR A 41 9.90 -10.56 -19.25
CA TYR A 41 11.01 -9.68 -19.58
C TYR A 41 11.79 -10.30 -20.74
N GLN A 42 11.88 -9.58 -21.84
CA GLN A 42 12.48 -10.06 -23.09
C GLN A 42 11.85 -11.40 -23.53
N ASN A 43 12.63 -12.48 -23.54
CA ASN A 43 12.19 -13.82 -23.96
C ASN A 43 11.76 -14.71 -22.77
N THR A 44 11.81 -14.20 -21.55
CA THR A 44 11.47 -14.94 -20.34
C THR A 44 10.07 -14.55 -19.87
N LYS A 45 9.28 -15.55 -19.46
CA LYS A 45 7.97 -15.37 -18.83
C LYS A 45 7.92 -16.20 -17.55
N TRP A 46 7.18 -15.74 -16.57
CA TRP A 46 6.97 -16.45 -15.30
C TRP A 46 5.52 -16.31 -14.85
N SER A 47 5.06 -17.27 -14.06
CA SER A 47 3.70 -17.32 -13.51
C SER A 47 3.63 -16.84 -12.06
N ASP A 48 4.77 -16.50 -11.46
CA ASP A 48 4.85 -15.98 -10.09
C ASP A 48 4.14 -14.62 -9.96
N ASN A 49 3.61 -14.36 -8.77
CA ASN A 49 2.99 -13.08 -8.45
C ASN A 49 3.96 -12.18 -7.69
N LEU A 50 4.00 -10.90 -8.03
CA LEU A 50 4.61 -9.90 -7.19
C LEU A 50 3.60 -9.47 -6.13
N VAL A 51 3.85 -9.91 -4.89
CA VAL A 51 2.96 -9.70 -3.76
C VAL A 51 3.33 -8.41 -3.03
N PHE A 52 2.35 -7.55 -2.84
CA PHE A 52 2.46 -6.32 -2.06
C PHE A 52 1.63 -6.42 -0.79
N LYS A 53 2.19 -5.93 0.31
CA LYS A 53 1.42 -5.50 1.46
C LYS A 53 0.86 -4.12 1.16
N ARG A 54 -0.46 -4.00 1.17
CA ARG A 54 -1.17 -2.74 0.92
C ARG A 54 -1.65 -2.15 2.23
N THR A 55 -1.33 -0.88 2.44
CA THR A 55 -1.78 -0.10 3.60
C THR A 55 -2.42 1.19 3.11
N SER A 56 -3.68 1.42 3.49
CA SER A 56 -4.49 2.53 3.02
C SER A 56 -4.98 3.36 4.20
N TRP A 57 -4.85 4.68 4.13
CA TRP A 57 -5.31 5.63 5.15
C TRP A 57 -6.56 6.36 4.66
N PHE A 58 -7.64 6.21 5.41
CA PHE A 58 -8.94 6.80 5.11
C PHE A 58 -9.29 7.88 6.12
N GLN A 59 -10.01 8.89 5.66
CA GLN A 59 -10.79 9.77 6.52
C GLN A 59 -12.25 9.63 6.12
N GLU A 60 -13.07 9.16 7.07
CA GLU A 60 -14.45 8.74 6.81
C GLU A 60 -14.48 7.70 5.68
N ILE A 61 -15.02 8.05 4.50
CA ILE A 61 -15.07 7.16 3.33
C ILE A 61 -13.99 7.47 2.28
N SER A 62 -13.20 8.53 2.47
CA SER A 62 -12.24 9.03 1.48
C SER A 62 -10.84 8.47 1.73
N MET A 63 -10.27 7.80 0.73
CA MET A 63 -8.87 7.35 0.77
C MET A 63 -7.94 8.54 0.56
N LEU A 64 -7.17 8.89 1.58
CA LEU A 64 -6.25 10.03 1.54
C LEU A 64 -4.85 9.61 1.03
N PHE A 65 -4.42 8.41 1.41
CA PHE A 65 -3.10 7.89 1.08
C PHE A 65 -3.16 6.37 0.94
N ASP A 66 -2.39 5.80 0.03
CA ASP A 66 -2.27 4.35 -0.16
C ASP A 66 -0.81 4.00 -0.45
N VAL A 67 -0.36 2.88 0.12
CA VAL A 67 0.99 2.35 -0.08
C VAL A 67 0.89 0.87 -0.39
N LEU A 68 1.51 0.47 -1.49
CA LEU A 68 1.84 -0.92 -1.81
C LEU A 68 3.34 -1.09 -1.60
N SER A 69 3.72 -2.00 -0.71
CA SER A 69 5.13 -2.29 -0.39
C SER A 69 5.42 -3.77 -0.58
N SER A 70 6.56 -4.06 -1.20
CA SER A 70 7.02 -5.43 -1.44
C SER A 70 8.53 -5.53 -1.24
N GLU A 71 8.97 -6.55 -0.53
CA GLU A 71 10.39 -6.90 -0.43
C GLU A 71 10.77 -7.72 -1.67
N ILE A 72 11.64 -7.16 -2.52
CA ILE A 72 12.12 -7.83 -3.73
C ILE A 72 13.62 -8.08 -3.58
N ASN A 73 14.04 -9.32 -3.80
CA ASN A 73 15.43 -9.73 -3.81
C ASN A 73 15.77 -10.44 -5.13
N SER A 74 17.03 -10.85 -5.30
CA SER A 74 17.53 -11.51 -6.51
C SER A 74 16.91 -12.88 -6.80
N SER A 75 16.14 -13.47 -5.89
CA SER A 75 15.42 -14.74 -6.14
C SER A 75 14.06 -14.52 -6.81
N SER A 76 13.52 -13.30 -6.79
CA SER A 76 12.26 -12.97 -7.47
C SER A 76 12.49 -12.82 -8.98
N PRO A 77 11.66 -13.41 -9.85
CA PRO A 77 11.77 -13.20 -11.29
C PRO A 77 11.47 -11.74 -11.70
N PHE A 78 10.70 -11.00 -10.88
CA PHE A 78 10.48 -9.57 -11.06
C PHE A 78 11.74 -8.72 -10.83
N PHE A 79 12.81 -9.31 -10.28
CA PHE A 79 14.11 -8.66 -10.22
C PHE A 79 14.67 -8.37 -11.63
N GLU A 80 14.22 -9.10 -12.65
CA GLU A 80 14.60 -8.86 -14.05
C GLU A 80 14.01 -7.56 -14.63
N TRP A 81 13.01 -6.95 -13.99
CA TRP A 81 12.49 -5.65 -14.42
C TRP A 81 13.41 -4.48 -14.05
N PHE A 82 14.42 -4.69 -13.21
CA PHE A 82 15.44 -3.68 -12.91
C PHE A 82 16.57 -3.71 -13.93
N SER A 83 17.11 -2.54 -14.27
CA SER A 83 18.34 -2.40 -15.02
C SER A 83 19.56 -2.89 -14.24
N THR A 84 20.68 -3.15 -14.92
CA THR A 84 21.95 -3.51 -14.27
C THR A 84 22.40 -2.47 -13.23
N PHE A 85 22.18 -1.19 -13.50
CA PHE A 85 22.52 -0.12 -12.57
C PHE A 85 21.64 -0.16 -11.31
N GLU A 86 20.32 -0.26 -11.47
CA GLU A 86 19.39 -0.37 -10.34
C GLU A 86 19.65 -1.64 -9.52
N LYS A 87 19.88 -2.79 -10.18
CA LYS A 87 20.27 -4.04 -9.52
C LYS A 87 21.52 -3.84 -8.64
N SER A 88 22.52 -3.13 -9.14
CA SER A 88 23.75 -2.80 -8.40
C SER A 88 23.47 -1.89 -7.19
N GLU A 89 22.60 -0.88 -7.32
CA GLU A 89 22.20 -0.03 -6.19
C GLU A 89 21.42 -0.82 -5.14
N ILE A 90 20.51 -1.70 -5.57
CA ILE A 90 19.71 -2.56 -4.68
C ILE A 90 20.61 -3.53 -3.90
N GLN A 91 21.63 -4.12 -4.55
CA GLN A 91 22.57 -5.03 -3.89
C GLN A 91 23.43 -4.36 -2.80
N LYS A 92 23.55 -3.03 -2.81
CA LYS A 92 24.22 -2.26 -1.74
C LYS A 92 23.29 -2.02 -0.55
N CYS A 93 22.00 -2.29 -0.69
CA CYS A 93 21.03 -2.22 0.38
C CYS A 93 21.07 -3.54 1.17
N GLU A 94 21.16 -3.42 2.49
CA GLU A 94 20.89 -4.56 3.36
C GLU A 94 19.40 -4.94 3.29
N HIS A 95 18.55 -3.91 3.18
CA HIS A 95 17.12 -4.09 3.05
C HIS A 95 16.57 -3.18 1.95
N PHE A 96 15.89 -3.78 0.97
CA PHE A 96 15.27 -3.07 -0.15
C PHE A 96 13.77 -3.35 -0.20
N VAL A 97 12.99 -2.28 -0.34
CA VAL A 97 11.54 -2.33 -0.46
C VAL A 97 11.12 -1.58 -1.72
N LEU A 98 10.40 -2.24 -2.61
CA LEU A 98 9.68 -1.59 -3.69
C LEU A 98 8.44 -0.92 -3.10
N ILE A 99 8.23 0.36 -3.41
CA ILE A 99 7.11 1.14 -2.91
C ILE A 99 6.36 1.81 -4.06
N LEU A 100 5.05 1.57 -4.12
CA LEU A 100 4.09 2.35 -4.89
C LEU A 100 3.26 3.14 -3.89
N SER A 101 3.17 4.46 -4.04
CA SER A 101 2.31 5.27 -3.17
C SER A 101 1.37 6.17 -3.96
N TYR A 102 0.11 6.19 -3.55
CA TYR A 102 -0.89 7.15 -3.99
C TYR A 102 -1.17 8.15 -2.87
N HIS A 103 -1.49 9.38 -3.26
CA HIS A 103 -2.08 10.37 -2.36
C HIS A 103 -3.16 11.13 -3.10
N LEU A 104 -4.24 11.45 -2.39
CA LEU A 104 -5.28 12.32 -2.90
C LEU A 104 -4.77 13.77 -2.87
N ALA A 105 -4.97 14.50 -3.97
CA ALA A 105 -4.55 15.90 -4.10
C ALA A 105 -5.21 16.78 -3.04
N ASP A 106 -4.51 17.84 -2.62
CA ASP A 106 -4.98 18.83 -1.63
C ASP A 106 -5.40 18.26 -0.27
N THR A 107 -4.91 17.07 0.07
CA THR A 107 -5.16 16.46 1.38
C THR A 107 -4.07 16.78 2.40
N ARG A 108 -4.39 16.50 3.68
CA ARG A 108 -3.48 16.66 4.81
C ARG A 108 -2.36 15.63 4.83
N LEU A 109 -2.46 14.54 4.07
CA LEU A 109 -1.42 13.50 3.97
C LEU A 109 -0.68 13.66 2.65
N SER A 110 0.58 14.05 2.71
CA SER A 110 1.40 14.29 1.52
C SER A 110 2.47 13.21 1.34
N ASP A 111 2.87 13.03 0.08
CA ASP A 111 4.04 12.21 -0.27
C ASP A 111 5.31 12.65 0.48
N GLY A 112 5.46 13.96 0.71
CA GLY A 112 6.58 14.49 1.50
C GLY A 112 6.55 14.04 2.97
N MET A 113 5.38 13.85 3.58
CA MET A 113 5.27 13.27 4.92
C MET A 113 5.72 11.81 4.92
N PHE A 114 5.24 11.04 3.94
CA PHE A 114 5.61 9.64 3.80
C PHE A 114 7.13 9.46 3.65
N VAL A 115 7.76 10.23 2.74
CA VAL A 115 9.22 10.19 2.55
C VAL A 115 9.98 10.58 3.82
N ARG A 116 9.46 11.49 4.65
CA ARG A 116 10.07 11.80 5.95
C ARG A 116 10.01 10.62 6.92
N GLU A 117 8.89 9.90 6.97
CA GLU A 117 8.75 8.70 7.80
C GLU A 117 9.67 7.55 7.33
N LEU A 118 9.84 7.38 6.01
CA LEU A 118 10.84 6.45 5.45
C LEU A 118 12.26 6.79 5.95
N LYS A 119 12.64 8.06 5.85
CA LYS A 119 13.96 8.54 6.30
C LYS A 119 14.17 8.37 7.81
N LYS A 120 13.15 8.66 8.62
CA LYS A 120 13.18 8.42 10.06
C LYS A 120 13.38 6.94 10.40
N SER A 121 12.83 6.05 9.57
CA SER A 121 13.02 4.60 9.69
C SER A 121 14.34 4.10 9.10
N GLY A 122 15.25 5.00 8.70
CA GLY A 122 16.58 4.67 8.18
C GLY A 122 16.62 4.35 6.69
N TYR A 123 15.52 4.53 5.95
CA TYR A 123 15.46 4.28 4.52
C TYR A 123 15.79 5.53 3.70
N GLN A 124 16.57 5.34 2.65
CA GLN A 124 16.82 6.32 1.61
C GLN A 124 15.97 5.97 0.38
N VAL A 125 15.34 6.98 -0.22
CA VAL A 125 14.60 6.78 -1.46
C VAL A 125 15.59 6.68 -2.61
N ILE A 126 15.46 5.66 -3.44
CA ILE A 126 16.21 5.49 -4.68
C ILE A 126 15.26 5.43 -5.87
N GLU A 127 15.69 6.03 -6.98
CA GLU A 127 14.93 6.01 -8.23
C GLU A 127 15.14 4.68 -8.95
N ILE A 128 14.04 4.14 -9.51
CA ILE A 128 14.02 2.85 -10.22
C ILE A 128 13.26 2.97 -11.56
N PRO A 129 13.71 3.86 -12.46
CA PRO A 129 13.02 4.16 -13.71
C PRO A 129 12.76 2.95 -14.62
N HIS A 130 13.67 1.97 -14.74
CA HIS A 130 13.42 0.83 -15.63
C HIS A 130 12.37 -0.11 -15.06
N PHE A 131 12.37 -0.34 -13.75
CA PHE A 131 11.29 -1.08 -13.11
C PHE A 131 9.94 -0.39 -13.35
N LYS A 132 9.90 0.94 -13.17
CA LYS A 132 8.71 1.75 -13.45
C LYS A 132 8.25 1.60 -14.89
N ASP A 133 9.16 1.60 -15.87
CA ASP A 133 8.79 1.48 -17.28
C ASP A 133 8.32 0.08 -17.65
N ASN A 134 8.96 -0.98 -17.11
CA ASN A 134 8.47 -2.36 -17.27
C ASN A 134 7.09 -2.54 -16.64
N LEU A 135 6.87 -1.97 -15.44
CA LEU A 135 5.59 -2.01 -14.77
C LEU A 135 4.49 -1.31 -15.61
N LYS A 136 4.77 -0.15 -16.23
CA LYS A 136 3.80 0.53 -17.11
C LYS A 136 3.33 -0.31 -18.30
N LEU A 137 4.18 -1.22 -18.77
CA LEU A 137 3.86 -2.12 -19.88
C LEU A 137 3.09 -3.36 -19.43
N HIS A 138 2.95 -3.57 -18.12
CA HIS A 138 2.23 -4.70 -17.56
C HIS A 138 0.70 -4.53 -17.68
N PRO A 139 -0.08 -5.57 -18.03
CA PRO A 139 -1.54 -5.46 -18.14
C PRO A 139 -2.23 -4.94 -16.86
N ASP A 140 -1.77 -5.38 -15.68
CA ASP A 140 -2.33 -4.93 -14.41
C ASP A 140 -2.10 -3.43 -14.13
N TYR A 141 -1.17 -2.75 -14.81
CA TYR A 141 -0.89 -1.33 -14.57
C TYR A 141 -2.10 -0.43 -14.83
N LEU A 142 -2.79 -0.66 -15.96
CA LEU A 142 -3.98 0.09 -16.31
C LEU A 142 -5.21 -0.46 -15.57
N ASN A 143 -5.32 -1.78 -15.46
CA ASN A 143 -6.48 -2.42 -14.81
C ASN A 143 -6.62 -2.03 -13.34
N GLU A 144 -5.49 -1.84 -12.65
CA GLU A 144 -5.44 -1.51 -11.22
C GLU A 144 -5.16 -0.02 -10.96
N LEU A 145 -5.24 0.82 -12.01
CA LEU A 145 -5.05 2.29 -11.95
C LEU A 145 -3.71 2.70 -11.30
N LEU A 146 -2.65 1.93 -11.55
CA LEU A 146 -1.32 2.18 -10.99
C LEU A 146 -0.66 3.45 -11.56
N GLU A 147 -1.24 4.05 -12.61
CA GLU A 147 -0.83 5.36 -13.13
C GLU A 147 -0.94 6.50 -12.12
N HIS A 148 -1.78 6.36 -11.10
CA HIS A 148 -1.90 7.34 -10.02
C HIS A 148 -0.87 7.12 -8.90
N TYR A 149 -0.07 6.06 -8.97
CA TYR A 149 0.92 5.73 -7.95
C TYR A 149 2.31 6.23 -8.35
N LYS A 150 3.01 6.82 -7.38
CA LYS A 150 4.44 7.09 -7.49
C LYS A 150 5.23 5.83 -7.12
N ILE A 151 6.03 5.35 -8.06
CA ILE A 151 6.89 4.17 -7.91
C ILE A 151 8.29 4.61 -7.48
N ARG A 152 8.83 3.99 -6.43
CA ARG A 152 10.20 4.23 -5.92
C ARG A 152 10.76 3.01 -5.20
N GLY A 153 12.09 2.98 -5.06
CA GLY A 153 12.76 2.07 -4.15
C GLY A 153 13.01 2.73 -2.79
N ALA A 154 12.95 1.97 -1.72
CA ALA A 154 13.43 2.36 -0.40
C ALA A 154 14.58 1.42 0.00
N CYS A 155 15.73 2.00 0.27
CA CYS A 155 16.98 1.30 0.55
C CYS A 155 17.48 1.62 1.94
N ARG A 156 17.79 0.60 2.74
CA ARG A 156 18.48 0.74 4.02
C ARG A 156 19.83 0.03 3.94
N LYS A 157 20.91 0.76 4.24
CA LYS A 157 22.30 0.29 4.10
C LYS A 157 22.90 -0.31 5.37
N THR A 158 22.25 -0.13 6.51
CA THR A 158 22.80 -0.50 7.82
C THR A 158 21.78 -1.30 8.61
N SER A 159 22.25 -2.35 9.26
CA SER A 159 21.49 -3.22 10.14
C SER A 159 21.09 -2.41 11.35
N SER A 160 19.80 -2.09 11.40
CA SER A 160 19.12 -1.88 12.65
C SER A 160 18.39 -3.19 12.96
N ASP A 161 18.46 -3.67 14.20
CA ASP A 161 17.71 -4.83 14.69
C ASP A 161 16.18 -4.70 14.44
N GLN A 162 15.69 -3.51 14.07
CA GLN A 162 14.33 -3.29 13.62
C GLN A 162 14.16 -3.62 12.13
N SER A 163 13.60 -4.78 11.83
CA SER A 163 13.07 -5.15 10.50
C SER A 163 11.75 -4.47 10.15
N SER A 164 11.24 -3.55 10.99
CA SER A 164 9.96 -2.88 10.80
C SER A 164 10.11 -1.53 10.09
N LEU A 165 9.31 -1.29 9.06
CA LEU A 165 9.16 0.02 8.42
C LEU A 165 7.85 0.65 8.92
N ILE A 166 7.97 1.48 9.97
CA ILE A 166 6.80 2.06 10.65
C ILE A 166 6.49 3.44 10.05
N ILE A 167 5.25 3.62 9.62
CA ILE A 167 4.74 4.90 9.14
C ILE A 167 3.79 5.48 10.18
N SER A 168 4.05 6.72 10.60
CA SER A 168 3.23 7.44 11.56
C SER A 168 2.69 8.75 10.97
N PHE A 169 1.41 8.76 10.60
CA PHE A 169 0.72 9.96 10.16
C PHE A 169 -0.08 10.64 11.29
N PRO A 170 -0.17 11.98 11.33
CA PRO A 170 -0.95 12.69 12.33
C PRO A 170 -2.41 12.24 12.36
N GLY A 171 -2.89 11.88 13.55
CA GLY A 171 -4.27 11.42 13.76
C GLY A 171 -4.54 9.97 13.35
N TYR A 172 -3.50 9.20 13.01
CA TYR A 172 -3.56 7.77 12.73
C TYR A 172 -2.65 7.00 13.67
N THR A 173 -2.98 5.74 13.94
CA THR A 173 -2.09 4.84 14.67
C THR A 173 -0.87 4.50 13.80
N PRO A 174 0.36 4.45 14.36
CA PRO A 174 1.52 3.98 13.62
C PRO A 174 1.32 2.56 13.08
N VAL A 175 1.81 2.28 11.88
CA VAL A 175 1.60 0.99 11.22
C VAL A 175 2.87 0.52 10.51
N ASN A 176 3.17 -0.77 10.63
CA ASN A 176 4.24 -1.40 9.87
C ASN A 176 3.76 -1.75 8.46
N ILE A 177 4.44 -1.23 7.43
CA ILE A 177 4.04 -1.40 6.03
C ILE A 177 4.81 -2.52 5.31
N ILE A 178 5.82 -3.12 5.93
CA ILE A 178 6.47 -4.36 5.44
C ILE A 178 6.03 -5.55 6.28
#